data_AF-A0A426DFF1-F1
#
_entry.id   AF-A0A426DFF1-F1
#
_cell.length_a   1.000
_cell.length_b   1.000
_cell.length_c   1.000
_cell.angle_alpha   90.00
_cell.angle_beta   90.00
_cell.angle_gamma   90.00
#
_symmetry.space_group_name_H-M   'P 1'
#
loop_
_entity.id
_entity.type
_entity.pdbx_description
1 polymer ?
#
loop_
_entity_poly.entity_id
_entity_poly.type
_entity_poly.pdbx_seq_one_letter_code
_entity_poly.pdbx_strand_id
1 'polypeptide(L)'
;MKYLNYIVRILEQYKQEAKHIRMIVIYTADIEQAEDEFHAGCLTLRLEQAYLRKVDSKSIRDVLEEKLEDGVPLSDDELMQFIMLPLTYKGKEAKREAVKDIVDLAKKITDKKNQMFVLSGILVFADKIIDARTAEQIKEVIRMTQVAQLLLAEERAEGIKVLVDSLRAFAVPDEDIIGKLIEKYQLTKDEADKFIKQN
;
A
#
# COMPACT_ATOMS: atom_id res chain seq x y z
N MET A 1 3.82 13.15 -17.88
CA MET A 1 5.26 13.10 -17.53
C MET A 1 5.62 12.08 -16.45
N LYS A 2 5.03 12.10 -15.23
CA LYS A 2 5.39 11.15 -14.14
C LYS A 2 5.48 9.68 -14.59
N TYR A 3 4.43 9.15 -15.22
CA TYR A 3 4.37 7.73 -15.61
C TYR A 3 5.38 7.37 -16.72
N LEU A 4 5.60 8.27 -17.67
CA LEU A 4 6.62 8.11 -18.71
C LEU A 4 8.01 7.96 -18.07
N ASN A 5 8.34 8.79 -17.07
CA ASN A 5 9.63 8.70 -16.38
C ASN A 5 9.81 7.36 -15.65
N TYR A 6 8.73 6.76 -15.10
CA TYR A 6 8.80 5.43 -14.52
C TYR A 6 9.06 4.35 -15.58
N ILE A 7 8.38 4.41 -16.72
CA ILE A 7 8.59 3.48 -17.83
C ILE A 7 10.05 3.55 -18.30
N VAL A 8 10.58 4.76 -18.51
CA VAL A 8 11.98 4.96 -18.92
C VAL A 8 12.95 4.35 -17.89
N ARG A 9 12.75 4.61 -16.59
CA ARG A 9 13.59 4.02 -15.53
C ARG A 9 13.57 2.49 -15.52
N ILE A 10 12.40 1.88 -15.73
CA ILE A 10 12.29 0.41 -15.82
C ILE A 10 13.02 -0.10 -17.06
N LEU A 11 12.83 0.54 -18.22
CA LEU A 11 13.55 0.17 -19.45
C LEU A 11 15.07 0.30 -19.29
N GLU A 12 15.55 1.34 -18.60
CA GLU A 12 16.98 1.53 -18.32
C GLU A 12 17.53 0.46 -17.38
N GLN A 13 16.78 0.08 -16.34
CA GLN A 13 17.17 -0.93 -15.36
C GLN A 13 17.25 -2.33 -15.99
N TYR A 14 16.27 -2.70 -16.81
CA TYR A 14 16.13 -4.06 -17.35
C TYR A 14 16.57 -4.18 -18.83
N LYS A 15 16.96 -3.08 -19.48
CA LYS A 15 17.52 -3.01 -20.84
C LYS A 15 16.83 -3.95 -21.84
N GLN A 16 17.60 -4.85 -22.45
CA GLN A 16 17.18 -5.76 -23.53
C GLN A 16 16.27 -6.91 -23.05
N GLU A 17 16.12 -7.10 -21.74
CA GLU A 17 15.25 -8.13 -21.15
C GLU A 17 13.80 -7.63 -21.06
N ALA A 18 13.59 -6.33 -20.85
CA ALA A 18 12.27 -5.70 -20.86
C ALA A 18 11.80 -5.40 -22.29
N LYS A 19 11.49 -6.45 -23.06
CA LYS A 19 11.07 -6.29 -24.46
C LYS A 19 9.68 -5.64 -24.59
N HIS A 20 8.81 -5.77 -23.58
CA HIS A 20 7.41 -5.31 -23.63
C HIS A 20 6.97 -4.81 -22.25
N ILE A 21 6.64 -3.52 -22.13
CA ILE A 21 6.03 -2.95 -20.93
C ILE A 21 4.55 -2.67 -21.25
N ARG A 22 3.66 -3.21 -20.42
CA ARG A 22 2.23 -2.91 -20.45
C ARG A 22 1.89 -2.00 -19.28
N MET A 23 1.33 -0.83 -19.58
CA MET A 23 0.84 0.09 -18.55
C MET A 23 -0.68 -0.02 -18.48
N ILE A 24 -1.19 -0.53 -17.36
CA ILE A 24 -2.62 -0.62 -17.06
C ILE A 24 -2.98 0.47 -16.06
N VAL A 25 -4.01 1.25 -16.38
CA VAL A 25 -4.57 2.29 -15.53
C VAL A 25 -5.96 1.84 -15.06
N ILE A 26 -6.08 1.63 -13.76
CA ILE A 26 -7.34 1.26 -13.12
C ILE A 26 -8.03 2.53 -12.63
N TYR A 27 -9.19 2.82 -13.22
CA TYR A 27 -10.03 3.96 -12.89
C TYR A 27 -11.08 3.58 -11.85
N THR A 28 -11.16 4.35 -10.76
CA THR A 28 -12.21 4.20 -9.75
C THR A 28 -13.60 4.53 -10.33
N ALA A 29 -14.67 4.17 -9.63
CA ALA A 29 -16.03 4.33 -10.14
C ALA A 29 -16.49 5.78 -10.42
N ASP A 30 -15.71 6.77 -10.01
CA ASP A 30 -15.94 8.19 -10.31
C ASP A 30 -15.65 8.55 -11.78
N ILE A 31 -14.85 7.75 -12.48
CA ILE A 31 -14.42 8.05 -13.85
C ILE A 31 -15.20 7.17 -14.82
N GLU A 32 -15.88 7.80 -15.78
CA GLU A 32 -16.65 7.12 -16.82
C GLU A 32 -15.79 6.72 -18.01
N GLN A 33 -14.94 7.64 -18.45
CA GLN A 33 -14.07 7.47 -19.60
C GLN A 33 -12.83 8.35 -19.43
N ALA A 34 -11.71 7.89 -19.97
CA ALA A 34 -10.47 8.65 -20.08
C ALA A 34 -9.82 8.35 -21.44
N GLU A 35 -8.95 9.24 -21.91
CA GLU A 35 -8.14 9.01 -23.10
C GLU A 35 -7.12 7.89 -22.85
N ASP A 36 -7.04 6.95 -23.79
CA ASP A 36 -6.12 5.81 -23.77
C ASP A 36 -4.77 6.12 -24.42
N GLU A 37 -4.66 7.26 -25.09
CA GLU A 37 -3.41 7.75 -25.67
C GLU A 37 -3.03 9.13 -25.13
N PHE A 38 -1.74 9.32 -24.89
CA PHE A 38 -1.14 10.63 -24.63
C PHE A 38 -0.14 10.96 -25.73
N HIS A 39 -0.33 12.10 -26.38
CA HIS A 39 0.54 12.57 -27.47
C HIS A 39 1.37 13.79 -27.07
N ALA A 40 2.65 13.75 -27.39
CA ALA A 40 3.56 14.89 -27.27
C ALA A 40 4.57 14.89 -28.43
N GLY A 41 4.21 15.55 -29.54
CA GLY A 41 5.06 15.60 -30.74
C GLY A 41 5.28 14.21 -31.34
N CYS A 42 6.53 13.73 -31.32
CA CYS A 42 6.89 12.40 -31.80
C CYS A 42 6.64 11.27 -30.79
N LEU A 43 6.22 11.59 -29.57
CA LEU A 43 5.91 10.61 -28.52
C LEU A 43 4.42 10.28 -28.52
N THR A 44 4.09 8.99 -28.54
CA THR A 44 2.76 8.47 -28.21
C THR A 44 2.89 7.44 -27.10
N LEU A 45 2.18 7.67 -25.99
CA LEU A 45 2.07 6.72 -24.88
C LEU A 45 0.67 6.10 -24.93
N ARG A 46 0.60 4.79 -25.13
CA ARG A 46 -0.65 4.01 -25.10
C ARG A 46 -0.86 3.39 -23.72
N LEU A 47 -2.08 3.49 -23.23
CA LEU A 47 -2.50 3.04 -21.92
C LEU A 47 -3.60 1.99 -22.08
N GLU A 48 -3.47 0.89 -21.35
CA GLU A 48 -4.59 -0.02 -21.16
C GLU A 48 -5.43 0.47 -19.99
N GLN A 49 -6.75 0.43 -20.13
CA GLN A 49 -7.65 1.02 -19.15
C GLN A 49 -8.59 -0.04 -18.58
N ALA A 50 -8.79 -0.01 -17.26
CA ALA A 50 -9.79 -0.80 -16.57
C ALA A 50 -10.69 0.12 -15.75
N TYR A 51 -12.01 -0.11 -15.77
CA TYR A 51 -12.99 0.76 -15.13
C TYR A 51 -13.74 0.01 -14.03
N LEU A 52 -13.52 0.43 -12.78
CA LEU A 52 -14.15 -0.20 -11.61
C LEU A 52 -15.64 0.12 -11.49
N ARG A 53 -16.15 1.13 -12.21
CA ARG A 53 -17.60 1.42 -12.26
C ARG A 53 -18.43 0.25 -12.77
N LYS A 54 -17.86 -0.58 -13.64
CA LYS A 54 -18.55 -1.73 -14.24
C LYS A 54 -18.55 -2.96 -13.33
N VAL A 55 -17.89 -2.88 -12.17
CA VAL A 55 -17.78 -3.96 -11.20
C VAL A 55 -19.03 -3.96 -10.33
N ASP A 56 -19.68 -5.12 -10.24
CA ASP A 56 -20.83 -5.32 -9.35
C ASP A 56 -20.35 -5.48 -7.90
N SER A 57 -20.20 -4.34 -7.24
CA SER A 57 -19.75 -4.25 -5.85
C SER A 57 -20.62 -5.06 -4.90
N LYS A 58 -21.94 -5.13 -5.16
CA LYS A 58 -22.88 -5.81 -4.25
C LYS A 58 -22.69 -7.31 -4.34
N SER A 59 -22.69 -7.85 -5.56
CA SER A 59 -22.49 -9.29 -5.76
C SER A 59 -21.15 -9.76 -5.21
N ILE A 60 -20.07 -9.00 -5.40
CA ILE A 60 -18.75 -9.31 -4.81
C ILE A 60 -18.83 -9.29 -3.29
N ARG A 61 -19.42 -8.25 -2.70
CA ARG A 61 -19.56 -8.12 -1.24
C ARG A 61 -20.31 -9.31 -0.65
N ASP A 62 -21.44 -9.67 -1.25
CA ASP A 62 -22.31 -10.75 -0.77
C ASP A 62 -21.57 -12.10 -0.80
N VAL A 63 -20.82 -12.40 -1.87
CA VAL A 63 -20.00 -13.62 -1.98
C VAL A 63 -18.87 -13.64 -0.95
N LEU A 64 -18.18 -12.51 -0.74
CA LEU A 64 -17.11 -12.41 0.26
C LEU A 64 -17.66 -12.58 1.67
N GLU A 65 -18.82 -11.98 1.97
CA GLU A 65 -19.45 -12.07 3.28
C GLU A 65 -19.90 -13.49 3.60
N GLU A 66 -20.58 -14.18 2.68
CA GLU A 66 -20.99 -15.58 2.82
C GLU A 66 -19.79 -16.49 3.09
N LYS A 67 -18.71 -16.38 2.31
CA LYS A 67 -17.50 -17.19 2.51
C LYS A 67 -16.86 -16.98 3.87
N LEU A 68 -16.82 -15.74 4.35
CA LEU A 68 -16.22 -15.44 5.66
C LEU A 68 -17.08 -15.95 6.80
N GLU A 69 -18.40 -15.94 6.66
CA GLU A 69 -19.33 -16.51 7.64
C GLU A 69 -19.23 -18.03 7.71
N ASP A 70 -19.02 -18.68 6.56
CA ASP A 70 -18.82 -20.12 6.46
C ASP A 70 -17.39 -20.57 6.80
N GLY A 71 -16.47 -19.64 7.06
CA GLY A 71 -15.06 -19.92 7.34
C GLY A 71 -14.29 -20.48 6.13
N VAL A 72 -14.79 -20.24 4.92
CA VAL A 72 -14.18 -20.67 3.66
C VAL A 72 -13.00 -19.74 3.32
N PRO A 73 -11.81 -20.30 3.02
CA PRO A 73 -10.68 -19.49 2.59
C PRO A 73 -10.97 -18.71 1.29
N LEU A 74 -10.54 -17.45 1.28
CA LEU A 74 -10.60 -16.60 0.09
C LEU A 74 -9.46 -16.94 -0.89
N SER A 75 -9.74 -16.92 -2.19
CA SER A 75 -8.74 -17.04 -3.25
C SER A 75 -7.94 -15.74 -3.42
N ASP A 76 -6.81 -15.78 -4.13
CA ASP A 76 -6.02 -14.58 -4.43
C ASP A 76 -6.83 -13.52 -5.20
N ASP A 77 -7.68 -13.94 -6.14
CA ASP A 77 -8.58 -13.05 -6.88
C ASP A 77 -9.61 -12.40 -5.94
N GLU A 78 -10.14 -13.16 -4.98
CA GLU A 78 -11.10 -12.67 -3.99
C GLU A 78 -10.45 -11.68 -3.02
N LEU A 79 -9.21 -11.93 -2.59
CA LEU A 79 -8.43 -10.99 -1.78
C LEU A 79 -8.19 -9.67 -2.55
N MET A 80 -7.87 -9.75 -3.85
CA MET A 80 -7.71 -8.57 -4.69
C MET A 80 -9.02 -7.82 -4.89
N GLN A 81 -10.13 -8.54 -5.11
CA GLN A 81 -11.47 -7.96 -5.18
C GLN A 81 -11.83 -7.25 -3.87
N PHE A 82 -11.51 -7.85 -2.72
CA PHE A 82 -11.72 -7.26 -1.39
C PHE A 82 -10.99 -5.91 -1.27
N ILE A 83 -9.71 -5.87 -1.66
CA ILE A 83 -8.90 -4.65 -1.61
C ILE A 83 -9.45 -3.56 -2.54
N MET A 84 -9.92 -3.94 -3.73
CA MET A 84 -10.44 -2.99 -4.71
C MET A 84 -11.89 -2.55 -4.45
N LEU A 85 -12.65 -3.31 -3.66
CA LEU A 85 -14.08 -3.10 -3.43
C LEU A 85 -14.43 -1.67 -2.95
N PRO A 86 -13.66 -0.98 -2.07
CA PRO A 86 -14.00 0.40 -1.74
C PRO A 86 -13.91 1.36 -2.93
N LEU A 87 -13.13 1.04 -3.96
CA LEU A 87 -12.90 1.88 -5.14
C LEU A 87 -14.00 1.76 -6.20
N THR A 88 -14.88 0.77 -6.08
CA THR A 88 -16.01 0.53 -6.99
C THR A 88 -17.24 1.37 -6.62
N TYR A 89 -17.24 2.01 -5.44
CA TYR A 89 -18.29 2.96 -5.02
C TYR A 89 -18.02 4.35 -5.60
N LYS A 90 -19.09 5.08 -5.96
CA LYS A 90 -19.01 6.43 -6.53
C LYS A 90 -19.16 7.49 -5.44
N GLY A 91 -18.29 8.51 -5.48
CA GLY A 91 -18.30 9.63 -4.52
C GLY A 91 -17.54 9.34 -3.23
N LYS A 92 -17.01 10.40 -2.62
CA LYS A 92 -16.13 10.28 -1.44
C LYS A 92 -16.84 9.67 -0.23
N GLU A 93 -18.09 10.05 0.03
CA GLU A 93 -18.82 9.54 1.20
C GLU A 93 -19.14 8.04 1.08
N ALA A 94 -19.69 7.59 -0.05
CA ALA A 94 -19.98 6.17 -0.26
C ALA A 94 -18.71 5.32 -0.19
N LYS A 95 -17.58 5.81 -0.73
CA LYS A 95 -16.29 5.13 -0.58
C LYS A 95 -15.83 5.05 0.88
N ARG A 96 -16.02 6.10 1.68
CA ARG A 96 -15.68 6.12 3.11
C ARG A 96 -16.53 5.14 3.91
N GLU A 97 -17.82 5.07 3.63
CA GLU A 97 -18.72 4.08 4.25
C GLU A 97 -18.30 2.66 3.86
N ALA A 98 -18.09 2.42 2.57
CA ALA A 98 -17.64 1.12 2.07
C ALA A 98 -16.33 0.68 2.74
N VAL A 99 -15.35 1.57 2.88
CA VAL A 99 -14.11 1.26 3.61
C VAL A 99 -14.41 0.75 5.02
N LYS A 100 -15.27 1.42 5.80
CA LYS A 100 -15.56 1.02 7.19
C LYS A 100 -16.15 -0.38 7.22
N ASP A 101 -17.16 -0.61 6.39
CA ASP A 101 -17.84 -1.91 6.30
C ASP A 101 -16.87 -3.02 5.88
N ILE A 102 -16.00 -2.74 4.91
CA ILE A 102 -14.99 -3.67 4.38
C ILE A 102 -13.92 -3.96 5.42
N VAL A 103 -13.50 -2.97 6.21
CA VAL A 103 -12.54 -3.16 7.31
C VAL A 103 -13.15 -4.03 8.40
N ASP A 104 -14.41 -3.82 8.74
CA ASP A 104 -15.13 -4.68 9.68
C ASP A 104 -15.27 -6.11 9.16
N LEU A 105 -15.53 -6.28 7.85
CA LEU A 105 -15.58 -7.58 7.21
C LEU A 105 -14.21 -8.27 7.21
N ALA A 106 -13.13 -7.52 6.93
CA ALA A 106 -11.76 -8.05 6.90
C ALA A 106 -11.29 -8.58 8.26
N LYS A 107 -11.87 -8.11 9.38
CA LYS A 107 -11.62 -8.67 10.72
C LYS A 107 -12.04 -10.13 10.84
N LYS A 108 -13.03 -10.57 10.04
CA LYS A 108 -13.51 -11.97 10.02
C LYS A 108 -12.56 -12.93 9.32
N ILE A 109 -11.61 -12.44 8.51
CA ILE A 109 -10.61 -13.29 7.84
C ILE A 109 -9.76 -14.03 8.88
N THR A 110 -9.83 -15.36 8.86
CA THR A 110 -9.15 -16.22 9.85
C THR A 110 -7.65 -16.28 9.60
N ASP A 111 -7.23 -16.39 8.34
CA ASP A 111 -5.81 -16.40 7.97
C ASP A 111 -5.18 -15.02 8.20
N LYS A 112 -4.20 -14.95 9.09
CA LYS A 112 -3.61 -13.67 9.51
C LYS A 112 -2.78 -13.00 8.43
N LYS A 113 -2.20 -13.75 7.50
CA LYS A 113 -1.44 -13.20 6.38
C LYS A 113 -2.37 -12.54 5.36
N ASN A 114 -3.48 -13.19 5.03
CA ASN A 114 -4.51 -12.67 4.13
C ASN A 114 -5.26 -11.50 4.75
N GLN A 115 -5.61 -11.58 6.03
CA GLN A 115 -6.21 -10.47 6.78
C GLN A 115 -5.33 -9.22 6.70
N MET A 116 -4.03 -9.39 6.94
CA MET A 116 -3.07 -8.31 6.82
C MET A 116 -2.95 -7.79 5.40
N PHE A 117 -2.81 -8.67 4.42
CA PHE A 117 -2.68 -8.29 3.02
C PHE A 117 -3.85 -7.42 2.57
N VAL A 118 -5.09 -7.81 2.93
CA VAL A 118 -6.31 -7.05 2.64
C VAL A 118 -6.30 -5.70 3.35
N LEU A 119 -6.06 -5.66 4.67
CA LEU A 119 -6.07 -4.42 5.44
C LEU A 119 -4.97 -3.44 4.99
N SER A 120 -3.77 -3.94 4.70
CA SER A 120 -2.66 -3.14 4.17
C SER A 120 -2.99 -2.62 2.77
N GLY A 121 -3.58 -3.45 1.91
CA GLY A 121 -4.06 -3.02 0.59
C GLY A 121 -5.07 -1.88 0.70
N ILE A 122 -6.09 -2.04 1.56
CA ILE A 122 -7.10 -0.99 1.82
C ILE A 122 -6.42 0.27 2.38
N LEU A 123 -5.43 0.14 3.27
CA LEU A 123 -4.66 1.26 3.83
C LEU A 123 -3.83 2.01 2.78
N VAL A 124 -3.30 1.33 1.76
CA VAL A 124 -2.56 2.01 0.68
C VAL A 124 -3.50 2.86 -0.18
N PHE A 125 -4.71 2.37 -0.44
CA PHE A 125 -5.73 3.13 -1.18
C PHE A 125 -6.42 4.19 -0.31
N ALA A 126 -6.38 4.01 1.01
CA ALA A 126 -6.93 4.91 2.00
C ALA A 126 -6.50 6.35 1.82
N ASP A 127 -5.20 6.55 1.59
CA ASP A 127 -4.56 7.86 1.65
C ASP A 127 -5.19 8.86 0.66
N LYS A 128 -5.85 8.37 -0.39
CA LYS A 128 -6.54 9.19 -1.40
C LYS A 128 -8.03 9.42 -1.14
N ILE A 129 -8.66 8.69 -0.21
CA ILE A 129 -10.13 8.54 -0.13
C ILE A 129 -10.65 8.65 1.33
N ILE A 130 -9.83 8.34 2.33
CA ILE A 130 -10.21 8.12 3.72
C ILE A 130 -10.00 9.37 4.59
N ASP A 131 -10.81 9.52 5.64
CA ASP A 131 -10.59 10.49 6.72
C ASP A 131 -9.67 9.95 7.83
N ALA A 132 -9.01 10.83 8.56
CA ALA A 132 -8.01 10.45 9.57
C ALA A 132 -8.52 9.44 10.63
N ARG A 133 -9.81 9.44 10.98
CA ARG A 133 -10.34 8.53 12.01
C ARG A 133 -10.40 7.10 11.48
N THR A 134 -10.93 6.91 10.28
CA THR A 134 -11.04 5.60 9.65
C THR A 134 -9.64 5.04 9.35
N ALA A 135 -8.66 5.89 8.98
CA ALA A 135 -7.27 5.48 8.83
C ALA A 135 -6.66 4.97 10.14
N GLU A 136 -6.94 5.63 11.27
CA GLU A 136 -6.45 5.17 12.58
C GLU A 136 -7.09 3.86 13.00
N GLN A 137 -8.38 3.64 12.72
CA GLN A 137 -9.06 2.35 12.95
C GLN A 137 -8.39 1.21 12.17
N ILE A 138 -8.08 1.41 10.89
CA ILE A 138 -7.37 0.40 10.09
C ILE A 138 -5.98 0.12 10.67
N LYS A 139 -5.24 1.17 11.04
CA LYS A 139 -3.92 1.04 11.66
C LYS A 139 -3.99 0.32 13.00
N GLU A 140 -5.02 0.54 13.80
CA GLU A 140 -5.23 -0.17 15.07
C GLU A 140 -5.46 -1.67 14.84
N VAL A 141 -6.36 -2.02 13.91
CA VAL A 141 -6.61 -3.42 13.55
C VAL A 141 -5.35 -4.08 13.01
N ILE A 142 -4.59 -3.38 12.16
CA ILE A 142 -3.28 -3.84 11.66
C ILE A 142 -2.33 -4.04 12.84
N ARG A 143 -2.12 -3.05 13.73
CA ARG A 143 -1.23 -3.13 14.91
C ARG A 143 -1.56 -4.28 15.85
N MET A 144 -2.83 -4.67 15.95
CA MET A 144 -3.27 -5.82 16.73
C MET A 144 -2.84 -7.17 16.11
N THR A 145 -2.47 -7.20 14.83
CA THR A 145 -1.92 -8.41 14.21
C THR A 145 -0.43 -8.57 14.55
N GLN A 146 -0.02 -9.78 14.92
CA GLN A 146 1.35 -10.08 15.33
C GLN A 146 2.40 -9.76 14.26
N VAL A 147 2.02 -9.86 12.97
CA VAL A 147 2.91 -9.58 11.85
C VAL A 147 3.04 -8.07 11.58
N ALA A 148 2.09 -7.23 11.99
CA ALA A 148 2.19 -5.79 11.76
C ALA A 148 3.19 -5.15 12.72
N GLN A 149 3.33 -5.74 13.90
CA GLN A 149 4.40 -5.38 14.82
C GLN A 149 5.77 -5.69 14.18
N LEU A 150 5.88 -6.78 13.43
CA LEU A 150 7.09 -7.12 12.67
C LEU A 150 7.32 -6.13 11.51
N LEU A 151 6.30 -5.82 10.71
CA LEU A 151 6.42 -4.85 9.60
C LEU A 151 6.74 -3.43 10.10
N LEU A 152 6.06 -2.96 11.15
CA LEU A 152 6.33 -1.66 11.77
C LEU A 152 7.73 -1.63 12.40
N ALA A 153 8.22 -2.76 12.93
CA ALA A 153 9.59 -2.87 13.43
C ALA A 153 10.60 -2.83 12.27
N GLU A 154 10.33 -3.49 11.15
CA GLU A 154 11.16 -3.44 9.93
C GLU A 154 11.20 -2.03 9.33
N GLU A 155 10.05 -1.39 9.10
CA GLU A 155 9.98 -0.02 8.59
C GLU A 155 10.68 0.98 9.53
N ARG A 156 10.51 0.81 10.84
CA ARG A 156 11.21 1.63 11.85
C ARG A 156 12.72 1.40 11.77
N ALA A 157 13.17 0.16 11.65
CA ALA A 157 14.59 -0.17 11.51
C ALA A 157 15.18 0.42 10.21
N GLU A 158 14.45 0.36 9.11
CA GLU A 158 14.87 0.91 7.81
C GLU A 158 14.91 2.43 7.83
N GLY A 159 13.92 3.09 8.45
CA GLY A 159 13.94 4.54 8.67
C GLY A 159 15.10 5.00 9.55
N ILE A 160 15.48 4.20 10.57
CA ILE A 160 16.66 4.46 11.39
C ILE A 160 17.94 4.33 10.56
N LYS A 161 18.07 3.30 9.71
CA LYS A 161 19.23 3.14 8.82
C LYS A 161 19.40 4.34 7.88
N VAL A 162 18.33 4.78 7.21
CA VAL A 162 18.37 5.95 6.33
C VAL A 162 18.80 7.22 7.08
N LEU A 163 18.34 7.40 8.33
CA LEU A 163 18.75 8.52 9.17
C LEU A 163 20.24 8.43 9.53
N VAL A 164 20.73 7.25 9.93
CA VAL A 164 22.15 7.02 10.24
C VAL A 164 23.03 7.32 9.03
N ASP A 165 22.67 6.80 7.86
CA ASP A 165 23.43 7.01 6.62
C ASP A 165 23.45 8.49 6.23
N SER A 166 22.33 9.20 6.41
CA SER A 166 22.25 10.64 6.19
C SER A 166 23.16 11.42 7.14
N LEU A 167 23.13 11.11 8.44
CA LEU A 167 23.95 11.80 9.44
C LEU A 167 25.45 11.54 9.24
N ARG A 168 25.83 10.33 8.85
CA ARG A 168 27.21 10.00 8.45
C ARG A 168 27.66 10.75 7.19
N ALA A 169 26.76 10.92 6.21
CA ALA A 169 27.06 11.73 5.03
C ALA A 169 27.33 13.21 5.39
N PHE A 170 26.77 13.70 6.50
CA PHE A 170 27.08 15.02 7.07
C PHE A 170 28.26 15.03 8.06
N ALA A 171 29.03 13.94 8.14
CA ALA A 171 30.17 13.76 9.05
C ALA A 171 29.84 13.95 10.54
N VAL A 172 28.61 13.62 10.95
CA VAL A 172 28.23 13.60 12.37
C VAL A 172 28.93 12.40 13.05
N PRO A 173 29.62 12.59 14.20
CA PRO A 173 30.25 11.50 14.93
C PRO A 173 29.26 10.42 15.39
N ASP A 174 29.65 9.16 15.31
CA ASP A 174 28.78 8.03 15.68
C ASP A 174 28.27 8.12 17.14
N GLU A 175 29.05 8.68 18.07
CA GLU A 175 28.63 8.92 19.47
C GLU A 175 27.42 9.87 19.57
N ASP A 176 27.40 10.93 18.75
CA ASP A 176 26.30 11.89 18.69
C ASP A 176 25.07 11.29 17.99
N ILE A 177 25.28 10.43 16.99
CA ILE A 177 24.22 9.67 16.33
C ILE A 177 23.57 8.72 17.35
N ILE A 178 24.36 7.97 18.13
CA ILE A 178 23.86 7.08 19.19
C ILE A 178 23.03 7.86 20.21
N GLY A 179 23.53 9.01 20.67
CA GLY A 179 22.78 9.89 21.58
C GLY A 179 21.42 10.29 21.01
N LYS A 180 21.37 10.69 19.73
CA LYS A 180 20.12 11.03 19.03
C LYS A 180 19.18 9.84 18.85
N LEU A 181 19.72 8.64 18.60
CA LEU A 181 18.92 7.43 18.45
C LEU A 181 18.26 7.03 19.78
N ILE A 182 19.00 7.11 20.88
CA ILE A 182 18.49 6.86 22.24
C ILE A 182 17.40 7.87 22.59
N GLU A 183 17.66 9.17 22.37
CA GLU A 183 16.73 10.24 22.73
C GLU A 183 15.44 10.19 21.89
N LYS A 184 15.58 10.08 20.56
CA LYS A 184 14.44 10.22 19.63
C LYS A 184 13.64 8.94 19.43
N TYR A 185 14.30 7.78 19.47
CA TYR A 185 13.66 6.49 19.24
C TYR A 185 13.58 5.64 20.50
N GLN A 186 13.95 6.18 21.67
CA GLN A 186 13.87 5.49 22.97
C GLN A 186 14.57 4.12 22.96
N LEU A 187 15.65 4.01 22.18
CA LEU A 187 16.45 2.79 22.10
C LEU A 187 17.35 2.67 23.32
N THR A 188 17.66 1.44 23.70
CA THR A 188 18.79 1.18 24.60
C THR A 188 20.11 1.44 23.89
N LYS A 189 21.18 1.66 24.67
CA LYS A 189 22.53 1.86 24.12
C LYS A 189 22.97 0.69 23.22
N ASP A 190 22.68 -0.54 23.65
CA ASP A 190 23.02 -1.75 22.91
C ASP A 190 22.24 -1.89 21.59
N GLU A 191 20.99 -1.43 21.55
CA GLU A 191 20.19 -1.41 20.32
C GLU A 191 20.67 -0.34 19.35
N ALA A 192 20.96 0.88 19.84
CA ALA A 192 21.50 1.95 19.02
C ALA A 192 22.86 1.56 18.42
N ASP A 193 23.75 0.93 19.20
CA ASP A 193 25.05 0.44 18.75
C ASP A 193 24.93 -0.60 17.61
N LYS A 194 23.88 -1.42 17.59
CA LYS A 194 23.66 -2.38 16.49
C LYS A 194 23.41 -1.68 15.16
N PHE A 195 22.67 -0.57 15.15
CA PHE A 195 22.41 0.20 13.93
C PHE A 195 23.66 0.90 13.38
N ILE A 196 24.62 1.24 14.25
CA ILE A 196 25.91 1.80 13.86
C ILE A 196 26.87 0.72 13.33
N LYS A 197 26.86 -0.48 13.93
CA LYS A 197 27.77 -1.58 13.58
C LYS A 197 27.35 -2.40 12.34
N GLN A 198 26.10 -2.28 11.91
CA GLN A 198 25.53 -3.07 10.80
C GLN A 198 25.68 -2.41 9.41
N ASN A 199 26.15 -1.15 9.33
CA ASN A 199 26.41 -0.41 8.09
C ASN A 199 27.87 0.01 8.00
#